data_AF-A0A542QU99-F1
#
_entry.id   AF-A0A542QU99-F1
#
_cell.length_a   1.000
_cell.length_b   1.000
_cell.length_c   1.000
_cell.angle_alpha   90.00
_cell.angle_beta   90.00
_cell.angle_gamma   90.00
#
_symmetry.space_group_name_H-M   'P 1'
#
loop_
_entity.id
_entity.type
_entity.pdbx_description
1 polymer ?
#
loop_
_entity_poly.entity_id
_entity_poly.type
_entity_poly.pdbx_seq_one_letter_code
_entity_poly.pdbx_strand_id
1 'polypeptide(L)'
;MQWWLNITWIITVFVNLSGLIWFVLGSTASFQRDLDLISTVLLVYLGIPTIILCGLSFYLLYKKWSPTKWWEAIGVSLLMIAMLFMTPQFYKNVDTSGWLTDKVQTDSIQQTSDHRFEYCIELINLFQKNSTARLYLKNINTLEEVRIPLELPTKEVVGITWSSVNYFIKLEPTADSNIYLLTTTEGLPLATEKYEINVQEGTAVRIK
;
A
#
# COMPACT_ATOMS: atom_id res chain seq x y z
N MET A 1 -39.65 25.24 -0.06
CA MET A 1 -38.36 25.11 0.66
C MET A 1 -37.66 23.80 0.29
N GLN A 2 -37.51 23.50 -1.00
CA GLN A 2 -37.24 22.12 -1.45
C GLN A 2 -36.03 21.95 -2.37
N TRP A 3 -35.57 22.99 -3.07
CA TRP A 3 -34.50 22.82 -4.05
C TRP A 3 -33.11 22.77 -3.42
N TRP A 4 -32.80 23.74 -2.53
CA TRP A 4 -31.52 23.78 -1.83
C TRP A 4 -31.26 22.54 -0.98
N LEU A 5 -32.27 22.06 -0.24
CA LEU A 5 -32.14 20.87 0.61
C LEU A 5 -31.90 19.60 -0.21
N ASN A 6 -32.59 19.45 -1.35
CA ASN A 6 -32.34 18.33 -2.26
C ASN A 6 -30.93 18.38 -2.84
N ILE A 7 -30.44 19.55 -3.23
CA ILE A 7 -29.06 19.70 -3.71
C ILE A 7 -28.06 19.34 -2.63
N THR A 8 -28.20 19.87 -1.43
CA THR A 8 -27.29 19.55 -0.32
C THR A 8 -27.31 18.08 0.03
N TRP A 9 -28.48 17.43 -0.05
CA TRP A 9 -28.59 15.99 0.17
C TRP A 9 -27.89 15.20 -0.92
N ILE A 10 -28.11 15.53 -2.19
CA ILE A 10 -27.43 14.89 -3.33
C ILE A 10 -25.92 15.02 -3.18
N ILE A 11 -25.42 16.23 -2.87
CA ILE A 11 -23.98 16.47 -2.63
C ILE A 11 -23.47 15.60 -1.48
N THR A 12 -24.21 15.53 -0.37
CA THR A 12 -23.85 14.72 0.80
C THR A 12 -23.71 13.25 0.44
N VAL A 13 -24.65 12.70 -0.34
CA VAL A 13 -24.58 11.31 -0.81
C VAL A 13 -23.34 11.08 -1.66
N PHE A 14 -23.04 11.98 -2.60
CA PHE A 14 -21.86 11.84 -3.45
C PHE A 14 -20.54 11.93 -2.69
N VAL A 15 -20.42 12.88 -1.75
CA VAL A 15 -19.23 13.03 -0.91
C VAL A 15 -19.01 11.81 -0.01
N ASN A 16 -20.07 11.25 0.52
CA ASN A 16 -19.99 10.05 1.34
C ASN A 16 -19.65 8.80 0.51
N LEU A 17 -20.23 8.68 -0.70
CA LEU A 17 -19.92 7.61 -1.64
C LEU A 17 -18.47 7.70 -2.14
N SER A 18 -17.95 8.90 -2.40
CA SER A 18 -16.54 9.08 -2.78
C SER A 18 -15.60 8.65 -1.67
N GLY A 19 -15.94 8.95 -0.41
CA GLY A 19 -15.20 8.46 0.75
C GLY A 19 -15.18 6.94 0.81
N LEU A 20 -16.33 6.28 0.66
CA LEU A 20 -16.42 4.82 0.64
C LEU A 20 -15.59 4.20 -0.50
N ILE A 21 -15.70 4.74 -1.72
CA ILE A 21 -14.93 4.27 -2.87
C ILE A 21 -13.43 4.44 -2.62
N TRP A 22 -13.02 5.61 -2.12
CA TRP A 22 -11.62 5.89 -1.74
C TRP A 22 -11.11 4.88 -0.73
N PHE A 23 -11.93 4.56 0.28
CA PHE A 23 -11.59 3.57 1.29
C PHE A 23 -11.40 2.17 0.71
N VAL A 24 -12.33 1.69 -0.12
CA VAL A 24 -12.23 0.36 -0.75
C VAL A 24 -11.01 0.26 -1.66
N LEU A 25 -10.76 1.29 -2.48
CA LEU A 25 -9.58 1.32 -3.35
C LEU A 25 -8.29 1.36 -2.54
N GLY A 26 -8.19 2.24 -1.55
CA GLY A 26 -6.98 2.40 -0.75
C GLY A 26 -6.66 1.20 0.14
N SER A 27 -7.67 0.64 0.81
CA SER A 27 -7.50 -0.55 1.68
C SER A 27 -7.06 -1.79 0.91
N THR A 28 -7.45 -1.91 -0.36
CA THR A 28 -7.00 -2.98 -1.27
C THR A 28 -5.75 -2.60 -2.08
N ALA A 29 -5.20 -1.41 -1.86
CA ALA A 29 -4.12 -0.84 -2.68
C ALA A 29 -4.41 -0.94 -4.19
N SER A 30 -5.61 -0.54 -4.61
CA SER A 30 -6.12 -0.72 -5.97
C SER A 30 -6.17 -2.20 -6.41
N PHE A 31 -6.73 -3.06 -5.55
CA PHE A 31 -6.87 -4.50 -5.75
C PHE A 31 -5.54 -5.27 -5.94
N GLN A 32 -4.43 -4.64 -5.55
CA GLN A 32 -3.11 -5.28 -5.52
C GLN A 32 -2.93 -6.16 -4.28
N ARG A 33 -3.75 -5.96 -3.23
CA ARG A 33 -3.71 -6.71 -1.97
C ARG A 33 -5.12 -6.99 -1.45
N ASP A 34 -5.26 -8.07 -0.69
CA ASP A 34 -6.49 -8.39 0.05
C ASP A 34 -6.71 -7.43 1.23
N LEU A 35 -7.96 -7.28 1.65
CA LEU A 35 -8.29 -6.42 2.79
C LEU A 35 -7.63 -6.95 4.06
N ASP A 36 -6.91 -6.07 4.76
CA ASP A 36 -6.40 -6.40 6.08
C ASP A 36 -7.54 -6.42 7.14
N LEU A 37 -7.22 -6.96 8.32
CA LEU A 37 -8.19 -7.12 9.40
C LEU A 37 -8.78 -5.77 9.84
N ILE A 38 -7.95 -4.73 9.96
CA ILE A 38 -8.37 -3.39 10.40
C ILE A 38 -9.33 -2.78 9.39
N SER A 39 -8.98 -2.85 8.10
CA SER A 39 -9.81 -2.36 7.01
C SER A 39 -11.12 -3.13 6.91
N THR A 40 -11.09 -4.45 7.15
CA THR A 40 -12.30 -5.29 7.20
C THR A 40 -13.23 -4.85 8.33
N VAL A 41 -12.70 -4.62 9.53
CA VAL A 41 -13.48 -4.10 10.67
C VAL A 41 -14.09 -2.74 10.32
N LEU A 42 -13.32 -1.82 9.76
CA LEU A 42 -13.84 -0.51 9.33
C LEU A 42 -14.91 -0.63 8.22
N LEU A 43 -14.74 -1.54 7.25
CA LEU A 43 -15.73 -1.78 6.21
C LEU A 43 -17.04 -2.30 6.80
N VAL A 44 -16.99 -3.20 7.79
CA VAL A 44 -18.17 -3.75 8.44
C VAL A 44 -18.88 -2.70 9.30
N TYR A 45 -18.14 -1.97 10.14
CA TYR A 45 -18.74 -1.03 11.11
C TYR A 45 -19.06 0.35 10.55
N LEU A 46 -18.37 0.80 9.50
CA LEU A 46 -18.60 2.11 8.87
C LEU A 46 -19.10 1.97 7.44
N GLY A 47 -18.51 1.05 6.66
CA GLY A 47 -18.85 0.83 5.25
C GLY A 47 -20.27 0.31 5.04
N ILE A 48 -20.66 -0.78 5.70
CA ILE A 48 -22.01 -1.34 5.58
C ILE A 48 -23.09 -0.32 6.00
N PRO A 49 -23.00 0.34 7.17
CA PRO A 49 -23.94 1.41 7.52
C PRO A 49 -24.00 2.53 6.48
N THR A 50 -22.85 2.94 5.94
CA THR A 50 -22.76 3.94 4.88
C THR A 50 -23.51 3.50 3.62
N ILE A 51 -23.34 2.25 3.18
CA ILE A 51 -24.06 1.70 2.02
C ILE A 51 -25.57 1.73 2.26
N ILE A 52 -26.02 1.36 3.47
CA ILE A 52 -27.44 1.38 3.85
C ILE A 52 -27.99 2.82 3.82
N LEU A 53 -27.26 3.79 4.39
CA LEU A 53 -27.65 5.21 4.41
C LEU A 53 -27.70 5.81 3.01
N CYS A 54 -26.72 5.49 2.15
CA CYS A 54 -26.72 5.85 0.73
C CYS A 54 -27.91 5.24 0.00
N GLY A 55 -28.18 3.94 0.18
CA GLY A 55 -29.30 3.24 -0.44
C GLY A 55 -30.65 3.84 -0.05
N LEU A 56 -30.84 4.12 1.25
CA LEU A 56 -32.03 4.80 1.76
C LEU A 56 -32.17 6.21 1.17
N SER A 57 -31.06 6.97 1.10
CA SER A 57 -31.06 8.31 0.49
C SER A 57 -31.44 8.28 -0.98
N PHE A 58 -30.85 7.39 -1.76
CA PHE A 58 -31.19 7.21 -3.17
C PHE A 58 -32.66 6.82 -3.35
N TYR A 59 -33.18 5.91 -2.52
CA TYR A 59 -34.58 5.52 -2.58
C TYR A 59 -35.53 6.71 -2.32
N LEU A 60 -35.25 7.51 -1.29
CA LEU A 60 -36.07 8.68 -0.94
C LEU A 60 -35.99 9.77 -2.02
N LEU A 61 -34.79 10.06 -2.53
CA LEU A 61 -34.58 11.01 -3.63
C LEU A 61 -35.24 10.55 -4.93
N TYR A 62 -35.17 9.25 -5.25
CA TYR A 62 -35.81 8.66 -6.43
C TYR A 62 -37.34 8.75 -6.35
N LYS A 63 -37.92 8.51 -5.18
CA LYS A 63 -39.35 8.71 -4.92
C LYS A 63 -39.77 10.18 -4.94
N LYS A 64 -38.83 11.12 -5.16
CA LYS A 64 -39.03 12.57 -5.04
C LYS A 64 -39.68 12.95 -3.71
N TRP A 65 -39.38 12.18 -2.67
CA TRP A 65 -39.97 12.40 -1.37
C TRP A 65 -39.39 13.69 -0.78
N SER A 66 -40.27 14.57 -0.31
CA SER A 66 -39.88 15.82 0.33
C SER A 66 -40.50 15.90 1.71
N PRO A 67 -39.73 16.25 2.76
CA PRO A 67 -40.26 16.40 4.10
C PRO A 67 -41.30 17.52 4.10
N THR A 68 -42.54 17.17 4.46
CA THR A 68 -43.66 18.13 4.58
C THR A 68 -43.80 18.62 6.02
N LYS A 69 -43.39 17.79 6.98
CA LYS A 69 -43.47 18.09 8.41
C LYS A 69 -42.08 18.38 8.98
N TRP A 70 -42.03 19.19 10.03
CA TRP A 70 -40.74 19.64 10.60
C TRP A 70 -39.89 18.47 11.13
N TRP A 71 -40.51 17.43 11.69
CA TRP A 71 -39.80 16.23 12.16
C TRP A 71 -39.21 15.38 11.03
N GLU A 72 -39.84 15.37 9.85
CA GLU A 72 -39.32 14.70 8.66
C GLU A 72 -38.04 15.39 8.17
N ALA A 73 -38.01 16.74 8.23
CA ALA A 73 -36.82 17.52 7.90
C ALA A 73 -35.67 17.29 8.89
N ILE A 74 -35.97 17.12 10.18
CA ILE A 74 -34.98 16.72 11.19
C ILE A 74 -34.42 15.32 10.86
N GLY A 75 -35.28 14.37 10.49
CA GLY A 75 -34.85 13.02 10.11
C GLY A 75 -33.85 13.02 8.94
N VAL A 76 -34.15 13.75 7.87
CA VAL A 76 -33.23 13.91 6.72
C VAL A 76 -31.94 14.61 7.14
N SER A 77 -32.03 15.62 8.01
CA SER A 77 -30.84 16.34 8.49
C SER A 77 -29.93 15.44 9.33
N LEU A 78 -30.48 14.65 10.24
CA LEU A 78 -29.73 13.66 11.01
C LEU A 78 -29.09 12.60 10.12
N LEU A 79 -29.81 12.15 9.09
CA LEU A 79 -29.28 11.22 8.09
C LEU A 79 -28.06 11.82 7.39
N MET A 80 -28.16 13.05 6.89
CA MET A 80 -27.04 13.74 6.24
C MET A 80 -25.86 13.95 7.19
N ILE A 81 -26.12 14.35 8.45
CA ILE A 81 -25.08 14.51 9.48
C ILE A 81 -24.37 13.18 9.74
N ALA A 82 -25.10 12.07 9.86
CA ALA A 82 -24.52 10.74 10.06
C ALA A 82 -23.60 10.35 8.89
N MET A 83 -24.03 10.58 7.65
CA MET A 83 -23.20 10.34 6.46
C MET A 83 -21.94 11.20 6.50
N LEU A 84 -22.08 12.52 6.73
CA LEU A 84 -20.94 13.44 6.78
C LEU A 84 -19.98 13.13 7.95
N PHE A 85 -20.48 12.59 9.06
CA PHE A 85 -19.66 12.19 10.19
C PHE A 85 -18.80 10.96 9.88
N MET A 86 -19.32 10.01 9.10
CA MET A 86 -18.58 8.82 8.68
C MET A 86 -17.52 9.13 7.61
N THR A 87 -17.77 10.09 6.72
CA THR A 87 -16.90 10.37 5.56
C THR A 87 -15.42 10.61 5.93
N PRO A 88 -15.06 11.47 6.91
CA PRO A 88 -13.66 11.71 7.26
C PRO A 88 -12.92 10.45 7.72
N GLN A 89 -13.63 9.50 8.34
CA GLN A 89 -13.03 8.25 8.79
C GLN A 89 -12.55 7.41 7.60
N PHE A 90 -13.29 7.41 6.49
CA PHE A 90 -12.87 6.69 5.28
C PHE A 90 -11.59 7.27 4.68
N TYR A 91 -11.40 8.58 4.69
CA TYR A 91 -10.19 9.21 4.17
C TYR A 91 -8.99 9.03 5.12
N LYS A 92 -9.20 9.17 6.42
CA LYS A 92 -8.11 9.12 7.42
C LYS A 92 -7.50 7.73 7.58
N ASN A 93 -8.29 6.67 7.39
CA ASN A 93 -7.87 5.29 7.64
C ASN A 93 -7.30 4.59 6.39
N VAL A 94 -7.07 5.32 5.28
CA VAL A 94 -6.44 4.78 4.08
C VAL A 94 -4.94 5.05 4.10
N ASP A 95 -4.14 3.99 4.05
CA ASP A 95 -2.71 4.08 3.77
C ASP A 95 -2.51 4.46 2.30
N THR A 96 -1.72 5.52 2.05
CA THR A 96 -1.39 5.96 0.69
C THR A 96 -0.18 5.23 0.11
N SER A 97 0.61 4.61 0.97
CA SER A 97 1.78 3.81 0.59
C SER A 97 1.36 2.45 0.02
N GLY A 98 2.01 2.07 -1.07
CA GLY A 98 1.74 0.84 -1.81
C GLY A 98 0.68 0.96 -2.91
N TRP A 99 0.19 2.15 -3.24
CA TRP A 99 -0.67 2.34 -4.42
C TRP A 99 -0.48 3.70 -5.08
N LEU A 100 -0.46 4.80 -4.30
CA LEU A 100 -0.13 6.14 -4.82
C LEU A 100 1.39 6.36 -4.84
N THR A 101 2.08 5.81 -3.85
CA THR A 101 3.53 5.83 -3.74
C THR A 101 4.05 4.43 -3.45
N ASP A 102 5.26 4.12 -3.90
CA ASP A 102 5.88 2.83 -3.57
C ASP A 102 6.16 2.73 -2.08
N LYS A 103 5.76 1.61 -1.48
CA LYS A 103 6.10 1.26 -0.11
C LYS A 103 7.40 0.48 -0.13
N VAL A 104 8.50 1.16 0.15
CA VAL A 104 9.83 0.57 0.19
C VAL A 104 10.15 0.13 1.62
N GLN A 105 10.50 -1.13 1.78
CA GLN A 105 11.02 -1.70 3.02
C GLN A 105 12.43 -2.19 2.77
N THR A 106 13.37 -1.81 3.64
CA THR A 106 14.78 -2.15 3.47
C THR A 106 15.27 -2.99 4.65
N ASP A 107 16.22 -3.89 4.40
CA ASP A 107 17.00 -4.49 5.47
C ASP A 107 18.07 -3.50 5.99
N SER A 108 18.87 -3.95 6.96
CA SER A 108 19.94 -3.12 7.51
C SER A 108 21.03 -2.91 6.47
N ILE A 109 21.54 -1.68 6.36
CA ILE A 109 22.67 -1.38 5.48
C ILE A 109 23.89 -2.18 5.92
N GLN A 110 24.52 -2.83 4.95
CA GLN A 110 25.71 -3.65 5.09
C GLN A 110 26.84 -3.09 4.24
N GLN A 111 28.06 -3.52 4.50
CA GLN A 111 29.24 -3.16 3.73
C GLN A 111 29.84 -4.42 3.10
N THR A 112 30.29 -4.31 1.86
CA THR A 112 31.02 -5.41 1.19
C THR A 112 32.36 -5.66 1.87
N SER A 113 32.85 -6.91 1.83
CA SER A 113 34.11 -7.29 2.49
C SER A 113 35.35 -6.62 1.89
N ASP A 114 35.26 -6.13 0.65
CA ASP A 114 36.29 -5.33 -0.02
C ASP A 114 36.17 -3.82 0.28
N HIS A 115 35.22 -3.42 1.14
CA HIS A 115 34.95 -2.04 1.54
C HIS A 115 34.64 -1.06 0.40
N ARG A 116 34.18 -1.55 -0.75
CA ARG A 116 33.83 -0.70 -1.91
C ARG A 116 32.42 -0.17 -1.88
N PHE A 117 31.46 -0.96 -1.37
CA PHE A 117 30.05 -0.63 -1.42
C PHE A 117 29.34 -0.75 -0.08
N GLU A 118 28.43 0.19 0.18
CA GLU A 118 27.31 0.03 1.10
C GLU A 118 26.13 -0.56 0.32
N TYR A 119 25.42 -1.54 0.90
CA TYR A 119 24.32 -2.20 0.22
C TYR A 119 23.19 -2.59 1.17
N CYS A 120 21.98 -2.69 0.63
CA CYS A 120 20.80 -3.27 1.28
C CYS A 120 19.83 -3.76 0.20
N ILE A 121 18.90 -4.63 0.58
CA ILE A 121 17.78 -4.98 -0.30
C ILE A 121 16.63 -4.00 -0.07
N GLU A 122 16.04 -3.51 -1.16
CA GLU A 122 14.81 -2.74 -1.15
C GLU A 122 13.67 -3.64 -1.66
N LEU A 123 12.77 -4.01 -0.76
CA LEU A 123 11.53 -4.73 -1.04
C LEU A 123 10.42 -3.71 -1.28
N ILE A 124 9.86 -3.70 -2.48
CA ILE A 124 8.85 -2.72 -2.90
C ILE A 124 7.48 -3.39 -2.90
N ASN A 125 6.50 -2.73 -2.28
CA ASN A 125 5.10 -3.15 -2.28
C ASN A 125 4.93 -4.60 -1.82
N LEU A 126 5.67 -5.00 -0.79
CA LEU A 126 5.64 -6.35 -0.24
C LEU A 126 4.20 -6.74 0.16
N PHE A 127 3.85 -8.01 -0.06
CA PHE A 127 2.49 -8.56 0.10
C PHE A 127 1.44 -8.05 -0.89
N GLN A 128 1.88 -7.41 -1.97
CA GLN A 128 1.01 -6.99 -3.08
C GLN A 128 1.37 -7.75 -4.37
N LYS A 129 0.44 -7.82 -5.31
CA LYS A 129 0.61 -8.48 -6.62
C LYS A 129 1.69 -7.83 -7.49
N ASN A 130 1.91 -6.54 -7.31
CA ASN A 130 2.96 -5.74 -7.94
C ASN A 130 4.24 -5.65 -7.09
N SER A 131 4.45 -6.59 -6.15
CA SER A 131 5.69 -6.63 -5.36
C SER A 131 6.91 -6.87 -6.26
N THR A 132 7.99 -6.15 -5.96
CA THR A 132 9.28 -6.28 -6.63
C THR A 132 10.41 -6.12 -5.63
N ALA A 133 11.62 -6.48 -6.03
CA ALA A 133 12.83 -6.25 -5.22
C ALA A 133 13.91 -5.60 -6.07
N ARG A 134 14.78 -4.84 -5.41
CA ARG A 134 15.99 -4.32 -6.02
C ARG A 134 17.10 -4.22 -4.99
N LEU A 135 18.34 -4.35 -5.45
CA LEU A 135 19.53 -4.13 -4.67
C LEU A 135 19.86 -2.63 -4.69
N TYR A 136 19.94 -2.02 -3.52
CA TYR A 136 20.56 -0.71 -3.37
C TYR A 136 22.07 -0.90 -3.19
N LEU A 137 22.83 -0.18 -3.98
CA LEU A 137 24.30 -0.13 -3.92
C LEU A 137 24.73 1.33 -3.89
N LYS A 138 25.64 1.65 -2.98
CA LYS A 138 26.26 2.95 -2.88
C LYS A 138 27.77 2.79 -2.81
N ASN A 139 28.46 3.41 -3.75
CA ASN A 139 29.92 3.42 -3.75
C ASN A 139 30.43 4.32 -2.61
N ILE A 140 31.30 3.80 -1.76
CA ILE A 140 31.79 4.52 -0.58
C ILE A 140 32.71 5.69 -0.98
N ASN A 141 33.46 5.52 -2.08
CA ASN A 141 34.43 6.51 -2.53
C ASN A 141 33.80 7.60 -3.40
N THR A 142 32.90 7.23 -4.32
CA THR A 142 32.28 8.19 -5.26
C THR A 142 30.93 8.72 -4.78
N LEU A 143 30.33 8.09 -3.76
CA LEU A 143 28.96 8.36 -3.27
C LEU A 143 27.86 8.15 -4.33
N GLU A 144 28.19 7.51 -5.45
CA GLU A 144 27.21 7.18 -6.49
C GLU A 144 26.30 6.05 -6.02
N GLU A 145 25.00 6.23 -6.23
CA GLU A 145 23.96 5.25 -5.90
C GLU A 145 23.45 4.56 -7.16
N VAL A 146 23.34 3.24 -7.10
CA VAL A 146 22.77 2.39 -8.15
C VAL A 146 21.70 1.50 -7.54
N ARG A 147 20.61 1.31 -8.28
CA ARG A 147 19.51 0.42 -7.91
C ARG A 147 19.39 -0.67 -8.97
N ILE A 148 19.78 -1.89 -8.64
CA ILE A 148 19.80 -3.02 -9.57
C ILE A 148 18.55 -3.87 -9.33
N PRO A 149 17.65 -4.06 -10.33
CA PRO A 149 16.45 -4.87 -10.15
C PRO A 149 16.82 -6.33 -9.87
N LEU A 150 16.14 -6.96 -8.91
CA LEU A 150 16.32 -8.36 -8.55
C LEU A 150 15.04 -9.13 -8.87
N GLU A 151 15.16 -10.20 -9.65
CA GLU A 151 14.04 -11.12 -9.95
C GLU A 151 13.78 -12.10 -8.78
N LEU A 152 13.62 -11.54 -7.58
CA LEU A 152 13.27 -12.32 -6.40
C LEU A 152 11.79 -12.73 -6.47
N PRO A 153 11.43 -13.95 -6.04
CA PRO A 153 10.05 -14.40 -5.95
C PRO A 153 9.31 -13.75 -4.76
N THR A 154 9.25 -12.41 -4.71
CA THR A 154 8.62 -11.61 -3.65
C THR A 154 7.15 -11.92 -3.41
N LYS A 155 6.48 -12.54 -4.39
CA LYS A 155 5.08 -12.99 -4.31
C LYS A 155 4.90 -14.24 -3.44
N GLU A 156 5.97 -15.03 -3.25
CA GLU A 156 5.95 -16.23 -2.40
C GLU A 156 6.17 -15.87 -0.92
N VAL A 157 6.54 -14.62 -0.63
CA VAL A 157 6.73 -14.13 0.73
C VAL A 157 5.38 -13.88 1.39
N VAL A 158 4.96 -14.81 2.27
CA VAL A 158 3.68 -14.73 3.02
C VAL A 158 3.85 -13.98 4.36
N GLY A 159 5.07 -13.84 4.86
CA GLY A 159 5.37 -13.07 6.07
C GLY A 159 6.87 -12.82 6.23
N ILE A 160 7.25 -11.73 6.88
CA ILE A 160 8.64 -11.43 7.24
C ILE A 160 8.71 -11.12 8.73
N THR A 161 9.68 -11.70 9.41
CA THR A 161 10.02 -11.33 10.78
C THR A 161 11.05 -10.21 10.76
N TRP A 162 10.63 -9.02 11.16
CA TRP A 162 11.51 -7.87 11.29
C TRP A 162 12.08 -7.82 12.71
N SER A 163 13.39 -8.05 12.85
CA SER A 163 14.14 -7.76 14.08
C SER A 163 14.82 -6.38 14.01
N SER A 164 15.47 -5.94 15.09
CA SER A 164 16.19 -4.64 15.12
C SER A 164 17.36 -4.57 14.12
N VAL A 165 17.89 -5.73 13.71
CA VAL A 165 18.96 -5.85 12.71
C VAL A 165 18.62 -7.04 11.82
N ASN A 166 18.19 -6.78 10.59
CA ASN A 166 17.90 -7.83 9.62
C ASN A 166 18.91 -7.76 8.49
N TYR A 167 19.44 -8.92 8.13
CA TYR A 167 20.30 -9.10 6.97
C TYR A 167 19.63 -10.13 6.09
N PHE A 168 18.93 -9.68 5.05
CA PHE A 168 18.19 -10.56 4.13
C PHE A 168 19.04 -11.02 2.97
N ILE A 169 20.10 -10.27 2.68
CA ILE A 169 21.04 -10.58 1.61
C ILE A 169 22.47 -10.45 2.11
N LYS A 170 23.38 -11.19 1.48
CA LYS A 170 24.83 -11.06 1.64
C LYS A 170 25.45 -10.87 0.26
N LEU A 171 26.27 -9.84 0.09
CA LEU A 171 26.98 -9.54 -1.14
C LEU A 171 28.48 -9.78 -0.98
N GLU A 172 29.04 -10.69 -1.77
CA GLU A 172 30.45 -11.11 -1.71
C GLU A 172 31.18 -10.78 -3.02
N PRO A 173 32.40 -10.23 -2.97
CA PRO A 173 33.19 -9.98 -4.18
C PRO A 173 33.62 -11.28 -4.85
N THR A 174 33.73 -11.26 -6.17
CA THR A 174 34.29 -12.38 -6.94
C THR A 174 35.73 -12.08 -7.41
N ALA A 175 36.29 -12.94 -8.28
CA ALA A 175 37.58 -12.67 -8.91
C ALA A 175 37.53 -11.47 -9.88
N ASP A 176 36.36 -11.17 -10.43
CA ASP A 176 36.12 -9.97 -11.24
C ASP A 176 35.63 -8.83 -10.33
N SER A 177 36.28 -7.67 -10.41
CA SER A 177 35.97 -6.52 -9.58
C SER A 177 34.62 -5.87 -9.90
N ASN A 178 34.00 -6.18 -11.03
CA ASN A 178 32.68 -5.68 -11.40
C ASN A 178 31.55 -6.67 -11.10
N ILE A 179 31.90 -7.91 -10.72
CA ILE A 179 30.95 -8.99 -10.48
C ILE A 179 30.92 -9.36 -9.00
N TYR A 180 29.73 -9.35 -8.42
CA TYR A 180 29.49 -9.74 -7.03
C TYR A 180 28.51 -10.90 -6.97
N LEU A 181 28.71 -11.77 -5.99
CA LEU A 181 27.78 -12.85 -5.66
C LEU A 181 26.84 -12.37 -4.56
N LEU A 182 25.55 -12.24 -4.88
CA LEU A 182 24.50 -11.98 -3.90
C LEU A 182 23.85 -13.30 -3.49
N THR A 183 23.72 -13.53 -2.19
CA THR A 183 23.04 -14.71 -1.63
C THR A 183 21.94 -14.25 -0.67
N THR A 184 20.73 -14.78 -0.80
CA THR A 184 19.66 -14.53 0.20
C THR A 184 19.87 -15.36 1.45
N THR A 185 19.56 -14.79 2.61
CA THR A 185 19.67 -15.44 3.91
C THR A 185 18.33 -16.06 4.32
N GLU A 186 18.34 -16.87 5.38
CA GLU A 186 17.13 -17.46 5.96
C GLU A 186 16.16 -16.42 6.57
N GLY A 187 16.61 -15.18 6.78
CA GLY A 187 15.77 -14.10 7.29
C GLY A 187 14.70 -13.64 6.30
N LEU A 188 14.93 -13.88 5.01
CA LEU A 188 13.93 -13.78 3.98
C LEU A 188 13.39 -15.21 3.74
N PRO A 189 12.08 -15.46 3.73
CA PRO A 189 11.51 -16.79 3.48
C PRO A 189 11.65 -17.21 2.00
N LEU A 190 12.77 -16.84 1.37
CA LEU A 190 13.24 -17.16 0.04
C LEU A 190 14.66 -17.75 0.24
N ALA A 191 14.72 -18.95 0.81
CA ALA A 191 15.97 -19.51 1.30
C ALA A 191 16.95 -19.78 0.13
N THR A 192 18.18 -19.27 0.27
CA THR A 192 19.39 -19.64 -0.52
C THR A 192 19.35 -19.37 -2.02
N GLU A 193 18.61 -18.36 -2.47
CA GLU A 193 18.74 -17.85 -3.83
C GLU A 193 20.09 -17.16 -4.03
N LYS A 194 20.69 -17.37 -5.19
CA LYS A 194 21.97 -16.76 -5.56
C LYS A 194 21.82 -15.96 -6.85
N TYR A 195 22.49 -14.83 -6.89
CA TYR A 195 22.51 -13.94 -8.04
C TYR A 195 23.94 -13.49 -8.32
N GLU A 196 24.30 -13.47 -9.58
CA GLU A 196 25.46 -12.76 -10.09
C GLU A 196 25.06 -11.31 -10.38
N ILE A 197 25.72 -10.37 -9.74
CA ILE A 197 25.45 -8.93 -9.85
C ILE A 197 26.58 -8.30 -10.65
N ASN A 198 26.26 -7.81 -11.85
CA ASN A 198 27.19 -7.00 -12.63
C ASN A 198 26.93 -5.52 -12.33
N VAL A 199 27.84 -4.91 -11.57
CA VAL A 199 27.70 -3.53 -11.09
C VAL A 199 27.85 -2.52 -12.24
N GLN A 200 28.68 -2.83 -13.24
CA GLN A 200 28.91 -1.94 -14.38
C GLN A 200 27.71 -1.90 -15.32
N GLU A 201 27.09 -3.06 -15.57
CA GLU A 201 25.90 -3.18 -16.42
C GLU A 201 24.61 -2.85 -15.66
N GLY A 202 24.65 -2.86 -14.33
CA GLY A 202 23.47 -2.66 -13.48
C GLY A 202 22.47 -3.81 -13.59
N THR A 203 22.96 -5.03 -13.80
CA THR A 203 22.15 -6.23 -14.04
C THR A 203 22.36 -7.26 -12.95
N ALA A 204 21.34 -8.09 -12.72
CA ALA A 204 21.39 -9.22 -11.80
C ALA A 204 20.86 -10.47 -12.52
N VAL A 205 21.65 -11.55 -12.49
CA VAL A 205 21.29 -12.83 -13.11
C VAL A 205 21.21 -13.89 -12.04
N ARG A 206 20.06 -14.56 -11.92
CA ARG A 206 19.87 -15.66 -10.97
C ARG A 206 20.75 -16.84 -11.39
N ILE A 207 21.52 -17.37 -10.45
CA ILE A 207 22.36 -18.55 -10.65
C ILE A 207 21.81 -19.71 -9.80
N LYS A 208 21.82 -20.91 -10.38
CA LYS A 208 21.33 -22.14 -9.73
C LYS A 208 22.38 -22.77 -8.83
#